data_AF-A0A0S7WWX0-F1
#
_entry.id   AF-A0A0S7WWX0-F1
#
_cell.length_a   1.000
_cell.length_b   1.000
_cell.length_c   1.000
_cell.angle_alpha   90.00
_cell.angle_beta   90.00
_cell.angle_gamma   90.00
#
_symmetry.space_group_name_H-M   'P 1'
#
loop_
_entity.id
_entity.type
_entity.pdbx_description
1 polymer ?
#
loop_
_entity_poly.entity_id
_entity_poly.type
_entity_poly.pdbx_seq_one_letter_code
_entity_poly.pdbx_strand_id
1 'polypeptide(L)'
;MKVLSSLIILILAGMLTANFVSAEEKIDVNTAPLEDLIKIIHLGEVRALELMSLRPFSSLDDLIRINGISENRVKDIKEQGLAWANNQEEPEEVTEEKSRPVDPELMIVYPANIVINEILPSPTGPDSEEEWIEILNQNNFTVGLFDWQITDAIGKTTVYTFPEDTTLSAKEFLVLKRPESKITLNNSGDSLNLIQPDSNVIDELIYEKAFQGESFNRINGQWVWSNALTPGAPNIIPIAENQKENQLVKLSELDKKALAAVSEQITQSSSSTLVVLPIALVLAVFSATIILILKNKIKTG
;
A
#
# COMPACT_ATOMS: atom_id res chain seq x y z
N MET A 1 -5.20 11.08 87.15
CA MET A 1 -4.60 9.74 87.13
C MET A 1 -4.00 9.52 85.76
N LYS A 2 -2.67 9.29 85.70
CA LYS A 2 -1.90 8.50 84.71
C LYS A 2 -2.17 8.78 83.21
N VAL A 3 -1.23 9.03 82.30
CA VAL A 3 0.25 9.09 82.21
C VAL A 3 0.47 9.67 80.80
N LEU A 4 1.25 10.74 80.62
CA LEU A 4 2.67 10.77 80.25
C LEU A 4 3.06 9.99 78.97
N SER A 5 3.96 10.63 78.23
CA SER A 5 4.87 10.14 77.17
C SER A 5 4.41 10.51 75.76
N SER A 6 5.17 11.24 74.93
CA SER A 6 6.55 11.74 75.06
C SER A 6 6.82 12.75 73.94
N LEU A 7 7.61 13.78 74.30
CA LEU A 7 8.83 14.20 73.60
C LEU A 7 8.68 14.67 72.13
N ILE A 8 8.60 15.99 71.89
CA ILE A 8 9.72 16.89 71.54
C ILE A 8 10.55 16.37 70.36
N ILE A 9 10.32 16.92 69.16
CA ILE A 9 11.40 17.43 68.30
C ILE A 9 10.96 18.80 67.73
N LEU A 10 11.74 19.79 68.14
CA LEU A 10 11.82 21.17 67.71
C LEU A 10 12.45 21.23 66.30
N ILE A 11 12.18 22.32 65.57
CA ILE A 11 13.07 23.04 64.61
C ILE A 11 12.39 23.31 63.25
N LEU A 12 11.88 24.55 63.15
CA LEU A 12 12.32 25.57 62.18
C LEU A 12 12.48 25.13 60.70
N ALA A 13 11.45 25.42 59.90
CA ALA A 13 11.56 25.90 58.52
C ALA A 13 10.23 26.61 58.22
N GLY A 14 10.17 27.93 58.23
CA GLY A 14 10.75 28.74 57.17
C GLY A 14 9.68 28.88 56.09
N MET A 15 8.98 30.01 56.10
CA MET A 15 8.04 30.42 55.05
C MET A 15 8.65 30.14 53.67
N LEU A 16 8.12 29.15 52.96
CA LEU A 16 8.32 29.03 51.53
C LEU A 16 7.01 29.47 50.88
N THR A 17 6.83 30.79 50.75
CA THR A 17 6.03 31.31 49.65
C THR A 17 6.77 30.86 48.39
N ALA A 18 6.30 29.78 47.77
CA ALA A 18 6.69 29.49 46.40
C ALA A 18 6.24 30.69 45.57
N ASN A 19 7.18 31.58 45.29
CA ASN A 19 7.07 32.47 44.15
C ASN A 19 7.01 31.54 42.94
N PHE A 20 5.80 31.17 42.52
CA PHE A 20 5.57 30.75 41.15
C PHE A 20 5.78 32.01 40.30
N VAL A 21 7.04 32.31 39.99
CA VAL A 21 7.38 33.02 38.78
C VAL A 21 7.11 32.01 37.67
N SER A 22 5.88 32.00 37.18
CA SER A 22 5.58 31.35 35.92
C SER A 22 6.40 32.09 34.88
N ALA A 23 7.43 31.46 34.33
CA ALA A 23 8.00 31.92 33.09
C ALA A 23 6.86 31.86 32.06
N GLU A 24 6.33 33.02 31.68
CA GLU A 24 5.30 33.10 30.65
C GLU A 24 5.95 32.61 29.35
N GLU A 25 5.51 31.44 28.90
CA GLU A 25 6.08 30.74 27.75
C GLU A 25 5.93 31.64 26.51
N LYS A 26 7.03 31.96 25.85
CA LYS A 26 6.99 32.82 24.66
C LYS A 26 6.24 32.11 23.53
N ILE A 27 5.30 32.81 22.94
CA ILE A 27 4.43 32.37 21.85
C ILE A 27 5.21 32.43 20.54
N ASP A 28 5.46 31.27 19.94
CA ASP A 28 6.05 31.19 18.60
C ASP A 28 5.01 31.53 17.54
N VAL A 29 5.20 32.65 16.83
CA VAL A 29 4.25 33.08 15.79
C VAL A 29 4.15 32.07 14.63
N ASN A 30 5.16 31.23 14.40
CA ASN A 30 5.19 30.26 13.32
C ASN A 30 4.44 28.96 13.64
N THR A 31 4.32 28.59 14.91
CA THR A 31 3.74 27.29 15.32
C THR A 31 2.53 27.42 16.24
N ALA A 32 2.40 28.49 17.01
CA ALA A 32 1.37 28.63 18.04
C ALA A 32 -0.08 28.49 17.50
N PRO A 33 -1.00 27.86 18.26
CA PRO A 33 -2.40 27.81 17.89
C PRO A 33 -3.07 29.19 18.02
N LEU A 34 -4.26 29.33 17.41
CA LEU A 34 -5.03 30.58 17.40
C LEU A 34 -5.23 31.16 18.83
N GLU A 35 -5.52 30.30 19.80
CA GLU A 35 -5.78 30.69 21.19
C GLU A 35 -4.58 31.35 21.89
N ASP A 36 -3.36 31.00 21.47
CA ASP A 36 -2.14 31.60 21.99
C ASP A 36 -1.82 32.88 21.23
N LEU A 37 -1.97 32.88 19.90
CA LEU A 37 -1.75 34.08 19.09
C LEU A 37 -2.61 35.27 19.52
N ILE A 38 -3.85 35.04 19.96
CA ILE A 38 -4.74 36.11 20.42
C ILE A 38 -4.32 36.75 21.76
N LYS A 39 -3.35 36.16 22.48
CA LYS A 39 -2.76 36.74 23.69
C LYS A 39 -1.73 37.82 23.36
N ILE A 40 -1.21 37.84 22.13
CA ILE A 40 -0.28 38.87 21.65
C ILE A 40 -1.06 40.16 21.36
N ILE A 41 -0.59 41.30 21.86
CA ILE A 41 -1.26 42.58 21.61
C ILE A 41 -1.34 42.88 20.13
N HIS A 42 -2.41 43.58 19.72
CA HIS A 42 -2.74 43.90 18.33
C HIS A 42 -3.12 42.70 17.43
N LEU A 43 -2.89 41.45 17.87
CA LEU A 43 -3.31 40.22 17.18
C LEU A 43 -4.67 39.72 17.69
N GLY A 44 -5.75 40.45 17.40
CA GLY A 44 -7.10 39.90 17.59
C GLY A 44 -7.38 38.73 16.63
N GLU A 45 -8.46 37.99 16.85
CA GLU A 45 -8.84 36.77 16.12
C GLU A 45 -8.63 36.85 14.59
N VAL A 46 -9.12 37.94 13.96
CA VAL A 46 -8.99 38.16 12.51
C VAL A 46 -7.52 38.21 12.06
N ARG A 47 -6.65 38.90 12.82
CA ARG A 47 -5.24 39.05 12.47
C ARG A 47 -4.42 37.81 12.83
N ALA A 48 -4.81 37.10 13.89
CA ALA A 48 -4.20 35.83 14.25
C ALA A 48 -4.48 34.75 13.19
N LEU A 49 -5.70 34.70 12.64
CA LEU A 49 -6.04 33.82 11.51
C LEU A 49 -5.25 34.19 10.23
N GLU A 50 -5.12 35.48 9.93
CA GLU A 50 -4.33 35.96 8.78
C GLU A 50 -2.83 35.69 8.98
N LEU A 51 -2.32 35.80 10.20
CA LEU A 51 -0.97 35.38 10.56
C LEU A 51 -0.77 33.90 10.22
N MET A 52 -1.69 33.03 10.65
CA MET A 52 -1.60 31.59 10.39
C MET A 52 -1.55 31.25 8.89
N SER A 53 -2.27 31.99 8.04
CA SER A 53 -2.23 31.77 6.58
C SER A 53 -0.97 32.33 5.89
N LEU A 54 -0.24 33.23 6.55
CA LEU A 54 0.95 33.90 6.01
C LEU A 54 2.29 33.33 6.51
N ARG A 55 2.24 32.33 7.41
CA ARG A 55 3.42 31.60 7.89
C ARG A 55 4.26 31.03 6.73
N PRO A 56 5.59 30.93 6.89
CA PRO A 56 6.39 31.35 8.05
C PRO A 56 6.80 32.85 8.00
N PHE A 57 7.16 33.38 9.17
CA PHE A 57 7.78 34.69 9.39
C PHE A 57 9.21 34.47 9.89
N SER A 58 10.17 35.16 9.30
CA SER A 58 11.59 35.03 9.68
C SER A 58 11.94 35.92 10.88
N SER A 59 11.12 36.94 11.14
CA SER A 59 11.25 37.85 12.27
C SER A 59 9.89 38.43 12.66
N LEU A 60 9.80 39.02 13.85
CA LEU A 60 8.62 39.79 14.23
C LEU A 60 8.40 41.03 13.35
N ASP A 61 9.45 41.55 12.68
CA ASP A 61 9.32 42.65 11.73
C ASP A 61 8.48 42.27 10.51
N ASP A 62 8.46 40.99 10.14
CA ASP A 62 7.70 40.50 8.98
C ASP A 62 6.17 40.51 9.23
N LEU A 63 5.73 40.72 10.47
CA LEU A 63 4.30 40.79 10.82
C LEU A 63 3.59 41.97 10.15
N ILE A 64 4.32 42.94 9.61
CA ILE A 64 3.76 44.02 8.77
C ILE A 64 3.05 43.51 7.51
N ARG A 65 3.29 42.24 7.10
CA ARG A 65 2.56 41.57 6.01
C ARG A 65 1.07 41.38 6.30
N ILE A 66 0.68 41.37 7.58
CA ILE A 66 -0.70 41.17 8.02
C ILE A 66 -1.45 42.50 7.92
N ASN A 67 -2.65 42.47 7.32
CA ASN A 67 -3.42 43.68 7.14
C ASN A 67 -3.75 44.38 8.48
N GLY A 68 -3.35 45.65 8.57
CA GLY A 68 -3.54 46.46 9.76
C GLY A 68 -2.53 46.21 10.89
N ILE A 69 -1.42 45.50 10.66
CA ILE A 69 -0.25 45.54 11.54
C ILE A 69 0.77 46.54 10.98
N SER A 70 0.91 47.69 11.62
CA SER A 70 1.91 48.70 11.26
C SER A 70 3.20 48.53 12.08
N GLU A 71 4.29 49.18 11.66
CA GLU A 71 5.58 49.17 12.37
C GLU A 71 5.45 49.53 13.87
N ASN A 72 4.59 50.50 14.21
CA ASN A 72 4.32 50.84 15.61
C ASN A 72 3.68 49.67 16.38
N ARG A 73 2.76 48.92 15.76
CA ARG A 73 2.14 47.74 16.39
C ARG A 73 3.14 46.60 16.52
N VAL A 74 4.04 46.43 15.57
CA VAL A 74 5.15 45.47 15.67
C VAL A 74 6.08 45.83 16.83
N LYS A 75 6.40 47.12 16.99
CA LYS A 75 7.18 47.61 18.13
C LYS A 75 6.50 47.28 19.46
N ASP A 76 5.20 47.54 19.57
CA ASP A 76 4.42 47.19 20.77
C ASP A 76 4.48 45.67 21.02
N ILE A 77 4.28 44.84 19.98
CA ILE A 77 4.37 43.36 20.08
C ILE A 77 5.74 42.90 20.60
N LYS A 78 6.82 43.52 20.12
CA LYS A 78 8.18 43.25 20.60
C LYS A 78 8.38 43.68 22.05
N GLU A 79 7.84 44.84 22.43
CA GLU A 79 7.90 45.36 23.80
C GLU A 79 7.07 44.52 24.78
N GLN A 80 6.00 43.86 24.31
CA GLN A 80 5.23 42.91 25.11
C GLN A 80 6.08 41.70 25.54
N GLY A 81 7.09 41.32 24.74
CA GLY A 81 8.01 40.23 25.04
C GLY A 81 7.41 38.82 25.00
N LEU A 82 6.12 38.68 24.65
CA LEU A 82 5.42 37.40 24.55
C LEU A 82 5.67 36.69 23.23
N ALA A 83 5.88 37.41 22.13
CA ALA A 83 6.04 36.81 20.82
C ALA A 83 7.51 36.55 20.49
N TRP A 84 7.80 35.48 19.76
CA TRP A 84 9.07 35.29 19.08
C TRP A 84 8.84 34.64 17.71
N ALA A 85 9.82 34.79 16.82
CA ALA A 85 9.86 34.17 15.51
C ALA A 85 11.30 33.74 15.27
N ASN A 86 11.63 32.46 15.47
CA ASN A 86 12.87 31.91 14.93
C ASN A 86 12.55 31.07 13.69
N ASN A 87 13.33 31.29 12.63
CA ASN A 87 13.94 30.17 11.94
C ASN A 87 15.23 29.87 12.70
N GLN A 88 15.35 28.67 13.27
CA GLN A 88 16.55 27.94 13.76
C GLN A 88 16.16 27.17 15.04
N GLU A 89 16.46 25.88 14.98
CA GLU A 89 16.27 24.82 15.99
C GLU A 89 16.75 25.22 17.40
N GLU A 90 16.13 24.59 18.40
CA GLU A 90 16.46 24.69 19.82
C GLU A 90 17.98 24.53 20.09
N PRO A 91 18.61 25.35 20.94
CA PRO A 91 20.04 25.23 21.19
C PRO A 91 20.33 24.09 22.17
N GLU A 92 20.80 22.95 21.65
CA GLU A 92 21.61 22.03 22.46
C GLU A 92 22.96 22.68 22.80
N GLU A 93 23.38 22.48 24.03
CA GLU A 93 24.55 23.08 24.67
C GLU A 93 25.86 22.74 23.93
N VAL A 94 26.62 23.78 23.57
CA VAL A 94 27.82 23.73 22.73
C VAL A 94 28.97 23.01 23.45
N THR A 95 29.46 21.90 22.87
CA THR A 95 30.87 21.51 22.98
C THR A 95 31.51 21.53 21.60
N GLU A 96 32.60 22.29 21.48
CA GLU A 96 33.29 22.62 20.24
C GLU A 96 33.86 21.39 19.52
N GLU A 97 33.37 21.06 18.31
CA GLU A 97 34.18 20.35 17.32
C GLU A 97 33.88 20.80 15.88
N LYS A 98 34.81 21.57 15.32
CA LYS A 98 35.42 21.37 14.00
C LYS A 98 34.46 20.98 12.86
N SER A 99 33.98 22.00 12.12
CA SER A 99 33.48 21.94 10.74
C SER A 99 32.95 20.57 10.28
N ARG A 100 31.72 20.23 10.66
CA ARG A 100 30.99 19.13 10.02
C ARG A 100 30.47 19.62 8.66
N PRO A 101 30.54 18.81 7.59
CA PRO A 101 29.88 19.14 6.34
C PRO A 101 28.37 19.27 6.62
N VAL A 102 27.73 20.24 5.97
CA VAL A 102 26.27 20.38 5.95
C VAL A 102 25.68 19.01 5.61
N ASP A 103 24.95 18.43 6.55
CA ASP A 103 24.22 17.18 6.34
C ASP A 103 23.19 17.46 5.23
N PRO A 104 23.28 16.81 4.06
CA PRO A 104 22.27 16.98 3.03
C PRO A 104 20.95 16.48 3.64
N GLU A 105 19.92 17.33 3.66
CA GLU A 105 18.54 16.99 4.03
C GLU A 105 18.27 15.50 3.73
N LEU A 106 18.09 14.69 4.78
CA LEU A 106 17.92 13.24 4.62
C LEU A 106 16.70 12.99 3.75
N MET A 107 16.94 12.75 2.46
CA MET A 107 15.91 12.30 1.53
C MET A 107 15.50 10.90 2.00
N ILE A 108 14.36 10.82 2.68
CA ILE A 108 13.77 9.53 3.03
C ILE A 108 13.34 8.89 1.71
N VAL A 109 14.06 7.84 1.30
CA VAL A 109 13.73 7.05 0.13
C VAL A 109 12.87 5.89 0.59
N TYR A 110 11.60 5.89 0.18
CA TYR A 110 10.70 4.77 0.42
C TYR A 110 10.96 3.64 -0.58
N PRO A 111 10.87 2.37 -0.13
CA PRO A 111 11.04 1.23 -1.03
C PRO A 111 9.96 1.21 -2.12
N ALA A 112 10.38 0.99 -3.36
CA ALA A 112 9.47 0.75 -4.48
C ALA A 112 8.97 -0.71 -4.50
N ASN A 113 8.13 -1.08 -5.47
CA ASN A 113 7.68 -2.45 -5.74
C ASN A 113 6.85 -3.10 -4.61
N ILE A 114 6.12 -2.29 -3.85
CA ILE A 114 4.92 -2.74 -3.14
C ILE A 114 3.74 -2.43 -4.07
N VAL A 115 2.87 -3.40 -4.29
CA VAL A 115 1.80 -3.29 -5.29
C VAL A 115 0.49 -3.83 -4.74
N ILE A 116 -0.62 -3.31 -5.27
CA ILE A 116 -1.93 -3.97 -5.17
C ILE A 116 -1.85 -5.21 -6.08
N ASN A 117 -2.09 -6.39 -5.53
CA ASN A 117 -1.88 -7.67 -6.22
C ASN A 117 -3.18 -8.32 -6.70
N GLU A 118 -4.19 -8.35 -5.83
CA GLU A 118 -5.48 -8.98 -6.09
C GLU A 118 -6.54 -8.29 -5.23
N ILE A 119 -7.76 -8.15 -5.75
CA ILE A 119 -8.92 -7.69 -4.97
C ILE A 119 -10.12 -8.59 -5.23
N LEU A 120 -11.01 -8.72 -4.25
CA LEU A 120 -12.31 -9.37 -4.39
C LEU A 120 -13.43 -8.38 -4.02
N PRO A 121 -13.97 -7.62 -4.99
CA PRO A 121 -14.99 -6.61 -4.70
C PRO A 121 -16.37 -7.20 -4.42
N SER A 122 -16.72 -8.27 -5.13
CA SER A 122 -18.05 -8.91 -5.03
C SER A 122 -17.89 -10.36 -4.63
N PRO A 123 -17.65 -10.69 -3.35
CA PRO A 123 -17.59 -12.07 -2.89
C PRO A 123 -18.91 -12.82 -3.11
N THR A 124 -18.89 -14.15 -2.97
CA THR A 124 -20.14 -14.94 -2.98
C THR A 124 -20.92 -14.79 -1.68
N GLY A 125 -20.21 -14.61 -0.55
CA GLY A 125 -20.81 -14.27 0.74
C GLY A 125 -21.01 -12.76 0.92
N PRO A 126 -21.19 -12.30 2.17
CA PRO A 126 -21.48 -10.90 2.45
C PRO A 126 -20.28 -9.99 2.14
N ASP A 127 -20.50 -9.03 1.23
CA ASP A 127 -19.57 -7.94 0.90
C ASP A 127 -18.95 -7.28 2.15
N SER A 128 -19.73 -7.05 3.22
CA SER A 128 -19.26 -6.42 4.46
C SER A 128 -18.20 -7.20 5.23
N GLU A 129 -18.03 -8.48 4.94
CA GLU A 129 -17.17 -9.41 5.68
C GLU A 129 -16.12 -10.09 4.79
N GLU A 130 -16.44 -10.27 3.51
CA GLU A 130 -15.66 -11.09 2.58
C GLU A 130 -15.00 -10.30 1.44
N GLU A 131 -15.26 -8.99 1.32
CA GLU A 131 -14.42 -8.12 0.48
C GLU A 131 -13.00 -8.07 1.03
N TRP A 132 -12.02 -8.04 0.14
CA TRP A 132 -10.62 -7.87 0.54
C TRP A 132 -9.76 -7.25 -0.55
N ILE A 133 -8.66 -6.66 -0.09
CA ILE A 133 -7.59 -6.07 -0.89
C ILE A 133 -6.30 -6.77 -0.50
N GLU A 134 -5.52 -7.21 -1.48
CA GLU A 134 -4.23 -7.82 -1.24
C GLU A 134 -3.08 -6.96 -1.75
N ILE A 135 -2.07 -6.80 -0.89
CA ILE A 135 -0.82 -6.12 -1.18
C ILE A 135 0.30 -7.16 -1.29
N LEU A 136 1.18 -6.99 -2.27
CA LEU A 136 2.37 -7.84 -2.46
C LEU A 136 3.64 -7.00 -2.34
N ASN A 137 4.57 -7.50 -1.52
CA ASN A 137 5.95 -7.03 -1.55
C ASN A 137 6.76 -7.75 -2.64
N GLN A 138 6.96 -7.12 -3.79
CA GLN A 138 7.75 -7.69 -4.88
C GLN A 138 9.26 -7.56 -4.68
N ASN A 139 9.74 -6.97 -3.58
CA ASN A 139 11.16 -6.89 -3.28
C ASN A 139 11.73 -8.26 -2.83
N ASN A 140 13.05 -8.30 -2.72
CA ASN A 140 13.79 -9.42 -2.12
C ASN A 140 14.23 -9.12 -0.67
N PHE A 141 13.64 -8.10 -0.04
CA PHE A 141 13.87 -7.69 1.34
C PHE A 141 12.54 -7.30 2.01
N THR A 142 12.52 -7.27 3.34
CA THR A 142 11.36 -6.86 4.15
C THR A 142 11.11 -5.37 4.06
N VAL A 143 9.85 -4.96 3.93
CA VAL A 143 9.41 -3.56 3.86
C VAL A 143 8.46 -3.26 5.01
N GLY A 144 8.72 -2.17 5.74
CA GLY A 144 7.75 -1.58 6.67
C GLY A 144 6.79 -0.66 5.91
N LEU A 145 5.50 -0.74 6.26
CA LEU A 145 4.44 0.04 5.60
C LEU A 145 3.88 1.15 6.46
N PHE A 146 4.52 1.50 7.59
CA PHE A 146 4.03 2.56 8.46
C PHE A 146 3.74 3.86 7.68
N ASP A 147 2.55 4.43 7.92
CA ASP A 147 2.03 5.65 7.27
C ASP A 147 1.79 5.56 5.75
N TRP A 148 2.01 4.39 5.14
CA TRP A 148 1.50 4.15 3.79
C TRP A 148 -0.02 4.13 3.81
N GLN A 149 -0.64 4.40 2.67
CA GLN A 149 -2.09 4.51 2.57
C GLN A 149 -2.64 3.74 1.38
N ILE A 150 -3.81 3.12 1.56
CA ILE A 150 -4.68 2.73 0.46
C ILE A 150 -5.81 3.75 0.43
N THR A 151 -6.05 4.37 -0.72
CA THR A 151 -7.16 5.32 -0.89
C THR A 151 -8.15 4.84 -1.93
N ASP A 152 -9.43 4.96 -1.60
CA ASP A 152 -10.57 4.77 -2.48
C ASP A 152 -11.10 6.14 -2.92
N ALA A 153 -11.54 6.26 -4.18
CA ALA A 153 -12.07 7.50 -4.73
C ALA A 153 -13.49 7.83 -4.22
N ILE A 154 -14.33 6.82 -3.98
CA ILE A 154 -15.76 7.02 -3.71
C ILE A 154 -16.25 6.06 -2.61
N GLY A 155 -16.41 6.59 -1.39
CA GLY A 155 -16.92 5.78 -0.30
C GLY A 155 -17.15 6.56 0.98
N LYS A 156 -17.62 5.84 2.03
CA LYS A 156 -17.74 6.39 3.39
C LYS A 156 -16.38 6.52 4.07
N THR A 157 -15.53 5.52 3.86
CA THR A 157 -14.13 5.50 4.30
C THR A 157 -13.30 5.40 3.04
N THR A 158 -12.56 6.45 2.74
CA THR A 158 -11.76 6.58 1.51
C THR A 158 -10.26 6.42 1.76
N VAL A 159 -9.83 6.22 3.00
CA VAL A 159 -8.42 6.09 3.37
C VAL A 159 -8.24 5.02 4.43
N TYR A 160 -7.33 4.10 4.18
CA TYR A 160 -6.76 3.19 5.18
C TYR A 160 -5.27 3.48 5.31
N THR A 161 -4.82 3.76 6.54
CA THR A 161 -3.40 3.99 6.87
C THR A 161 -2.84 2.78 7.57
N PHE A 162 -1.71 2.28 7.10
CA PHE A 162 -1.04 1.13 7.69
C PHE A 162 -0.42 1.49 9.06
N PRO A 163 -0.66 0.69 10.12
CA PRO A 163 -0.10 0.94 11.43
C PRO A 163 1.42 0.67 11.50
N GLU A 164 2.07 1.21 12.51
CA GLU A 164 3.54 1.22 12.71
C GLU A 164 4.19 -0.16 12.67
N ASP A 165 3.49 -1.18 13.13
CA ASP A 165 3.95 -2.56 13.20
C ASP A 165 3.73 -3.37 11.91
N THR A 166 3.19 -2.74 10.85
CA THR A 166 2.98 -3.43 9.58
C THR A 166 4.30 -3.63 8.84
N THR A 167 4.70 -4.90 8.71
CA THR A 167 5.87 -5.29 7.91
C THR A 167 5.49 -6.43 6.95
N LEU A 168 6.02 -6.38 5.74
CA LEU A 168 5.91 -7.45 4.74
C LEU A 168 7.30 -7.95 4.40
N SER A 169 7.56 -9.22 4.67
CA SER A 169 8.77 -9.92 4.26
C SER A 169 8.92 -9.95 2.73
N ALA A 170 10.11 -10.31 2.26
CA ALA A 170 10.36 -10.50 0.84
C ALA A 170 9.35 -11.46 0.22
N LYS A 171 8.68 -11.04 -0.87
CA LYS A 171 7.67 -11.84 -1.59
C LYS A 171 6.42 -12.20 -0.78
N GLU A 172 6.20 -11.54 0.35
CA GLU A 172 5.04 -11.76 1.20
C GLU A 172 3.81 -11.00 0.69
N PHE A 173 2.64 -11.58 0.98
CA PHE A 173 1.32 -11.06 0.67
C PHE A 173 0.65 -10.62 1.97
N LEU A 174 -0.05 -9.48 1.94
CA LEU A 174 -0.89 -9.01 3.02
C LEU A 174 -2.33 -8.87 2.51
N VAL A 175 -3.23 -9.64 3.08
CA VAL A 175 -4.67 -9.58 2.77
C VAL A 175 -5.36 -8.72 3.82
N LEU A 176 -5.98 -7.62 3.38
CA LEU A 176 -6.78 -6.73 4.20
C LEU A 176 -8.25 -6.96 3.90
N LYS A 177 -8.98 -7.54 4.86
CA LYS A 177 -10.43 -7.71 4.71
C LYS A 177 -11.16 -6.40 5.01
N ARG A 178 -12.36 -6.23 4.47
CA ARG A 178 -13.18 -5.04 4.72
C ARG A 178 -13.42 -4.72 6.19
N PRO A 179 -13.64 -5.68 7.12
CA PRO A 179 -13.73 -5.37 8.53
C PRO A 179 -12.44 -4.77 9.13
N GLU A 180 -11.29 -4.97 8.51
CA GLU A 180 -10.00 -4.43 8.95
C GLU A 180 -9.75 -3.06 8.31
N SER A 181 -9.81 -2.97 6.97
CA SER A 181 -9.51 -1.74 6.23
C SER A 181 -10.63 -0.70 6.30
N LYS A 182 -11.88 -1.15 6.46
CA LYS A 182 -13.13 -0.38 6.34
C LYS A 182 -13.38 0.23 4.95
N ILE A 183 -12.47 0.05 4.00
CA ILE A 183 -12.67 0.40 2.59
C ILE A 183 -13.77 -0.50 2.03
N THR A 184 -14.66 0.08 1.23
CA THR A 184 -15.72 -0.64 0.53
C THR A 184 -15.41 -0.62 -0.94
N LEU A 185 -15.33 -1.79 -1.58
CA LEU A 185 -15.07 -1.91 -3.01
C LEU A 185 -16.38 -1.86 -3.77
N ASN A 186 -16.60 -0.82 -4.59
CA ASN A 186 -17.87 -0.64 -5.28
C ASN A 186 -18.05 -1.66 -6.43
N ASN A 187 -19.12 -2.45 -6.39
CA ASN A 187 -19.40 -3.49 -7.41
C ASN A 187 -19.66 -2.94 -8.83
N SER A 188 -20.06 -1.67 -8.95
CA SER A 188 -20.35 -1.00 -10.21
C SER A 188 -19.13 -0.27 -10.81
N GLY A 189 -17.94 -0.58 -10.32
CA GLY A 189 -16.68 0.03 -10.72
C GLY A 189 -16.10 0.92 -9.63
N ASP A 190 -14.77 0.92 -9.52
CA ASP A 190 -14.04 1.64 -8.49
C ASP A 190 -12.56 1.85 -8.86
N SER A 191 -11.86 2.62 -8.03
CA SER A 191 -10.42 2.84 -8.12
C SER A 191 -9.74 2.87 -6.75
N LEU A 192 -8.56 2.27 -6.68
CA LEU A 192 -7.69 2.31 -5.50
C LEU A 192 -6.31 2.86 -5.87
N ASN A 193 -5.75 3.66 -4.98
CA ASN A 193 -4.34 4.05 -5.01
C ASN A 193 -3.60 3.50 -3.80
N LEU A 194 -2.35 3.11 -4.02
CA LEU A 194 -1.39 2.85 -2.96
C LEU A 194 -0.41 4.03 -2.89
N ILE A 195 -0.34 4.69 -1.73
CA ILE A 195 0.35 5.96 -1.53
C ILE A 195 1.42 5.79 -0.45
N GLN A 196 2.61 6.33 -0.72
CA GLN A 196 3.72 6.42 0.24
C GLN A 196 3.52 7.57 1.24
N PRO A 197 4.25 7.60 2.36
CA PRO A 197 4.10 8.66 3.38
C PRO A 197 4.46 10.07 2.88
N ASP A 198 5.27 10.18 1.83
CA ASP A 198 5.55 11.44 1.12
C ASP A 198 4.46 11.85 0.12
N SER A 199 3.29 11.20 0.16
CA SER A 199 2.14 11.40 -0.73
C SER A 199 2.36 10.99 -2.19
N ASN A 200 3.46 10.29 -2.49
CA ASN A 200 3.68 9.74 -3.82
C ASN A 200 2.78 8.52 -4.07
N VAL A 201 2.01 8.53 -5.17
CA VAL A 201 1.23 7.38 -5.61
C VAL A 201 2.16 6.40 -6.33
N ILE A 202 2.27 5.18 -5.81
CA ILE A 202 3.17 4.17 -6.38
C ILE A 202 2.47 3.06 -7.14
N ASP A 203 1.17 2.90 -6.92
CA ASP A 203 0.37 1.93 -7.64
C ASP A 203 -1.09 2.37 -7.70
N GLU A 204 -1.72 2.03 -8.81
CA GLU A 204 -3.12 2.35 -9.09
C GLU A 204 -3.82 1.11 -9.65
N LEU A 205 -5.08 0.95 -9.26
CA LEU A 205 -6.00 -0.03 -9.81
C LEU A 205 -7.32 0.66 -10.11
N ILE A 206 -7.89 0.35 -11.27
CA ILE A 206 -9.22 0.80 -11.69
C ILE A 206 -9.95 -0.38 -12.31
N TYR A 207 -11.21 -0.59 -11.95
CA TYR A 207 -12.09 -1.55 -12.62
C TYR A 207 -13.47 -0.94 -12.87
N GLU A 208 -14.10 -1.32 -13.97
CA GLU A 208 -15.39 -0.73 -14.38
C GLU A 208 -16.60 -1.48 -13.80
N LYS A 209 -16.44 -2.77 -13.49
CA LYS A 209 -17.50 -3.63 -12.96
C LYS A 209 -16.90 -4.86 -12.31
N ALA A 210 -17.41 -5.23 -11.13
CA ALA A 210 -17.08 -6.48 -10.47
C ALA A 210 -17.97 -7.64 -10.94
N PHE A 211 -17.40 -8.84 -11.00
CA PHE A 211 -18.14 -10.09 -11.21
C PHE A 211 -18.22 -10.86 -9.89
N GLN A 212 -19.41 -11.33 -9.55
CA GLN A 212 -19.64 -12.02 -8.29
C GLN A 212 -18.77 -13.29 -8.21
N GLY A 213 -18.05 -13.44 -7.11
CA GLY A 213 -17.14 -14.56 -6.83
C GLY A 213 -15.83 -14.53 -7.62
N GLU A 214 -15.57 -13.48 -8.41
CA GLU A 214 -14.32 -13.34 -9.14
C GLU A 214 -13.42 -12.27 -8.52
N SER A 215 -12.13 -12.56 -8.47
CA SER A 215 -11.11 -11.58 -8.10
C SER A 215 -10.54 -10.88 -9.33
N PHE A 216 -10.08 -9.64 -9.14
CA PHE A 216 -9.31 -8.91 -10.14
C PHE A 216 -7.83 -9.04 -9.81
N ASN A 217 -7.10 -9.74 -10.68
CA ASN A 217 -5.76 -10.25 -10.41
C ASN A 217 -4.72 -9.52 -11.25
N ARG A 218 -3.60 -9.11 -10.65
CA ARG A 218 -2.43 -8.60 -11.38
C ARG A 218 -1.58 -9.77 -11.87
N ILE A 219 -1.55 -10.00 -13.17
CA ILE A 219 -0.78 -11.08 -13.81
C ILE A 219 0.07 -10.48 -14.93
N ASN A 220 1.39 -10.63 -14.83
CA ASN A 220 2.35 -10.05 -15.78
C ASN A 220 2.15 -8.54 -16.04
N GLY A 221 1.76 -7.79 -15.01
CA GLY A 221 1.49 -6.35 -15.10
C GLY A 221 0.15 -5.98 -15.73
N GLN A 222 -0.71 -6.95 -16.03
CA GLN A 222 -2.07 -6.71 -16.52
C GLN A 222 -3.10 -7.18 -15.49
N TRP A 223 -4.22 -6.48 -15.42
CA TRP A 223 -5.33 -6.88 -14.57
C TRP A 223 -6.27 -7.83 -15.31
N VAL A 224 -6.62 -8.94 -14.67
CA VAL A 224 -7.44 -10.02 -15.24
C VAL A 224 -8.46 -10.50 -14.22
N TRP A 225 -9.72 -10.56 -14.61
CA TRP A 225 -10.76 -11.21 -13.81
C TRP A 225 -10.59 -12.73 -13.82
N SER A 226 -10.72 -13.36 -12.66
CA SER A 226 -10.58 -14.80 -12.49
C SER A 226 -11.46 -15.30 -11.36
N ASN A 227 -11.97 -16.53 -11.49
CA ASN A 227 -12.62 -17.25 -10.40
C ASN A 227 -11.63 -18.01 -9.50
N ALA A 228 -10.34 -18.03 -9.87
CA ALA A 228 -9.28 -18.60 -9.04
C ALA A 228 -8.79 -17.54 -8.05
N LEU A 229 -9.37 -17.54 -6.85
CA LEU A 229 -8.97 -16.64 -5.76
C LEU A 229 -7.62 -17.09 -5.19
N THR A 230 -6.67 -16.16 -5.03
CA THR A 230 -5.33 -16.45 -4.51
C THR A 230 -4.91 -15.64 -3.28
N PRO A 231 -5.77 -15.44 -2.26
CA PRO A 231 -5.39 -14.69 -1.06
C PRO A 231 -4.23 -15.36 -0.31
N GLY A 232 -3.18 -14.58 -0.07
CA GLY A 232 -1.92 -14.99 0.55
C GLY A 232 -0.97 -15.75 -0.37
N ALA A 233 -1.23 -15.82 -1.68
CA ALA A 233 -0.50 -16.68 -2.60
C ALA A 233 -0.29 -16.04 -3.99
N PRO A 234 0.69 -16.53 -4.79
CA PRO A 234 0.89 -16.04 -6.15
C PRO A 234 -0.33 -16.28 -7.07
N ASN A 235 -0.71 -15.24 -7.81
CA ASN A 235 -1.79 -15.30 -8.80
C ASN A 235 -1.55 -16.39 -9.85
N ILE A 236 -2.60 -17.14 -10.17
CA ILE A 236 -2.54 -18.23 -11.16
C ILE A 236 -2.98 -17.68 -12.52
N ILE A 237 -2.18 -17.93 -13.57
CA ILE A 237 -2.54 -17.59 -14.95
C ILE A 237 -3.80 -18.38 -15.32
N PRO A 238 -4.91 -17.71 -15.69
CA PRO A 238 -6.07 -18.40 -16.23
C PRO A 238 -5.63 -19.05 -17.54
N ILE A 239 -5.42 -20.38 -17.52
CA ILE A 239 -5.23 -21.11 -18.76
C ILE A 239 -6.61 -21.08 -19.42
N ALA A 240 -6.80 -20.21 -20.40
CA ALA A 240 -7.99 -20.26 -21.24
C ALA A 240 -8.14 -21.71 -21.73
N GLU A 241 -9.19 -22.40 -21.27
CA GLU A 241 -9.49 -23.80 -21.63
C GLU A 241 -9.55 -24.00 -23.15
N ASN A 242 -9.71 -22.91 -23.90
CA ASN A 242 -9.68 -22.82 -25.35
C ASN A 242 -8.37 -23.24 -26.06
N GLN A 243 -7.28 -23.58 -25.36
CA GLN A 243 -6.04 -24.05 -26.00
C GLN A 243 -5.79 -25.56 -25.90
N LYS A 244 -6.33 -26.27 -24.89
CA LYS A 244 -6.22 -27.74 -24.85
C LYS A 244 -7.17 -28.39 -25.85
N GLU A 245 -8.38 -27.88 -25.98
CA GLU A 245 -9.37 -28.44 -26.90
C GLU A 245 -8.98 -28.18 -28.36
N ASN A 246 -8.44 -27.00 -28.70
CA ASN A 246 -7.94 -26.73 -30.04
C ASN A 246 -6.70 -27.56 -30.42
N GLN A 247 -5.83 -27.94 -29.47
CA GLN A 247 -4.71 -28.84 -29.75
C GLN A 247 -5.16 -30.30 -29.91
N LEU A 248 -6.07 -30.79 -29.06
CA LEU A 248 -6.64 -32.13 -29.14
C LEU A 248 -7.53 -32.32 -30.39
N VAL A 249 -8.36 -31.32 -30.72
CA VAL A 249 -9.18 -31.30 -31.93
C VAL A 249 -8.28 -31.21 -33.17
N LYS A 250 -7.25 -30.36 -33.17
CA LYS A 250 -6.32 -30.25 -34.30
C LYS A 250 -5.44 -31.49 -34.50
N LEU A 251 -5.04 -32.19 -33.43
CA LEU A 251 -4.40 -33.51 -33.53
C LEU A 251 -5.37 -34.55 -34.10
N SER A 252 -6.62 -34.58 -33.62
CA SER A 252 -7.64 -35.52 -34.08
C SER A 252 -8.05 -35.31 -35.55
N GLU A 253 -8.06 -34.06 -36.01
CA GLU A 253 -8.34 -33.68 -37.40
C GLU A 253 -7.14 -33.97 -38.31
N LEU A 254 -5.90 -33.81 -37.83
CA LEU A 254 -4.70 -34.22 -38.55
C LEU A 254 -4.68 -35.74 -38.76
N ASP A 255 -5.04 -36.51 -37.73
CA ASP A 255 -5.08 -37.97 -37.77
C ASP A 255 -6.19 -38.49 -38.68
N LYS A 256 -7.39 -37.89 -38.64
CA LYS A 256 -8.49 -38.21 -39.56
C LYS A 256 -8.14 -37.89 -41.01
N LYS A 257 -7.50 -36.74 -41.27
CA LYS A 257 -7.09 -36.33 -42.62
C LYS A 257 -5.96 -37.20 -43.16
N ALA A 258 -5.03 -37.63 -42.30
CA ALA A 258 -4.00 -38.61 -42.65
C ALA A 258 -4.62 -39.98 -42.97
N LEU A 259 -5.59 -40.47 -42.18
CA LEU A 259 -6.31 -41.72 -42.48
C LEU A 259 -7.11 -41.63 -43.78
N ALA A 260 -7.77 -40.49 -44.03
CA ALA A 260 -8.54 -40.27 -45.25
C ALA A 260 -7.63 -40.28 -46.49
N ALA A 261 -6.49 -39.57 -46.44
CA ALA A 261 -5.51 -39.56 -47.53
C ALA A 261 -4.90 -40.94 -47.81
N VAL A 262 -4.67 -41.74 -46.76
CA VAL A 262 -4.21 -43.13 -46.89
C VAL A 262 -5.30 -44.01 -47.51
N SER A 263 -6.57 -43.82 -47.16
CA SER A 263 -7.69 -44.56 -47.77
C SER A 263 -7.88 -44.22 -49.26
N GLU A 264 -7.64 -42.97 -49.64
CA GLU A 264 -7.75 -42.49 -51.02
C GLU A 264 -6.61 -43.04 -51.89
N GLN A 265 -5.38 -43.11 -51.34
CA GLN A 265 -4.24 -43.77 -52.01
C GLN A 265 -4.41 -45.29 -52.16
N ILE A 266 -5.09 -45.96 -51.23
CA ILE A 266 -5.36 -47.41 -51.33
C ILE A 266 -6.42 -47.70 -52.41
N THR A 267 -7.39 -46.82 -52.61
CA THR A 267 -8.50 -47.03 -53.57
C THR A 267 -8.09 -46.73 -55.02
N GLN A 268 -7.06 -45.91 -55.25
CA GLN A 268 -6.52 -45.62 -56.58
C GLN A 268 -5.52 -46.68 -57.11
N SER A 269 -5.13 -47.67 -56.29
CA SER A 269 -4.15 -48.71 -56.67
C SER A 269 -4.75 -50.12 -56.84
N SER A 270 -6.08 -50.25 -56.87
CA SER A 270 -6.74 -51.54 -57.17
C SER A 270 -6.94 -51.75 -58.67
N SER A 271 -5.83 -52.01 -59.37
CA SER A 271 -5.84 -52.78 -60.62
C SER A 271 -4.60 -53.66 -60.75
N SER A 272 -4.36 -54.54 -59.78
CA SER A 272 -3.67 -55.82 -60.03
C SER A 272 -3.83 -56.76 -58.84
N THR A 273 -4.50 -57.88 -59.06
CA THR A 273 -4.50 -59.03 -58.16
C THR A 273 -3.09 -59.60 -58.07
N LEU A 274 -2.32 -59.22 -57.04
CA LEU A 274 -1.23 -60.02 -56.42
C LEU A 274 -0.42 -59.32 -55.30
N VAL A 275 -0.79 -58.12 -54.82
CA VAL A 275 0.04 -57.37 -53.83
C VAL A 275 -0.61 -57.20 -52.44
N VAL A 276 -1.74 -57.86 -52.14
CA VAL A 276 -2.49 -57.61 -50.88
C VAL A 276 -1.89 -58.32 -49.65
N LEU A 277 -1.04 -59.34 -49.82
CA LEU A 277 -0.51 -60.12 -48.69
C LEU A 277 0.66 -59.50 -47.90
N PRO A 278 1.63 -58.77 -48.48
CA PRO A 278 2.73 -58.20 -47.68
C PRO A 278 2.36 -56.94 -46.89
N ILE A 279 1.33 -56.17 -47.29
CA ILE A 279 0.96 -54.90 -46.63
C ILE A 279 0.26 -55.16 -45.28
N ALA A 280 -0.58 -56.20 -45.20
CA ALA A 280 -1.27 -56.57 -43.96
C ALA A 280 -0.29 -57.03 -42.85
N LEU A 281 0.82 -57.67 -43.23
CA LEU A 281 1.84 -58.15 -42.28
C LEU A 281 2.61 -56.98 -41.65
N VAL A 282 2.94 -55.95 -42.42
CA VAL A 282 3.66 -54.75 -41.93
C VAL A 282 2.80 -53.97 -40.94
N LEU A 283 1.49 -53.83 -41.20
CA LEU A 283 0.56 -53.14 -40.29
C LEU A 283 0.33 -53.90 -38.96
N ALA A 284 0.33 -55.23 -38.99
CA ALA A 284 0.23 -56.04 -37.77
C ALA A 284 1.46 -55.89 -36.87
N VAL A 285 2.65 -55.78 -37.45
CA VAL A 285 3.89 -55.59 -36.67
C VAL A 285 3.96 -54.18 -36.07
N PHE A 286 3.56 -53.15 -36.83
CA PHE A 286 3.53 -51.77 -36.35
C PHE A 286 2.53 -51.56 -35.20
N SER A 287 1.33 -52.14 -35.31
CA SER A 287 0.32 -52.06 -34.23
C SER A 287 0.76 -52.78 -32.96
N ALA A 288 1.43 -53.93 -33.05
CA ALA A 288 1.99 -54.64 -31.90
C ALA A 288 3.08 -53.82 -31.19
N THR A 289 3.97 -53.15 -31.93
CA THR A 289 5.01 -52.29 -31.34
C THR A 289 4.44 -51.07 -30.62
N ILE A 290 3.40 -50.45 -31.17
CA ILE A 290 2.73 -49.29 -30.55
C ILE A 290 2.06 -49.69 -29.23
N ILE A 291 1.35 -50.83 -29.20
CA ILE A 291 0.72 -51.36 -27.99
C ILE A 291 1.76 -51.66 -26.90
N LEU A 292 2.92 -52.20 -27.27
CA LEU A 292 3.99 -52.54 -26.32
C LEU A 292 4.64 -51.29 -25.70
N ILE A 293 4.81 -50.22 -26.49
CA ILE A 293 5.31 -48.92 -26.02
C ILE A 293 4.31 -48.25 -25.07
N LEU A 294 3.01 -48.29 -25.38
CA LEU A 294 1.96 -47.73 -24.52
C LEU A 294 1.86 -48.48 -23.19
N LYS A 295 1.94 -49.82 -23.21
CA LYS A 295 1.90 -50.65 -22.00
C LYS A 295 3.09 -50.41 -21.06
N ASN A 296 4.27 -50.09 -21.60
CA ASN A 296 5.45 -49.79 -20.80
C ASN A 296 5.36 -48.42 -20.10
N LYS A 297 4.77 -47.41 -20.76
CA LYS A 297 4.57 -46.08 -20.16
C LYS A 297 3.59 -46.08 -18.99
N ILE A 298 2.55 -46.91 -19.03
CA ILE A 298 1.54 -47.01 -17.95
C ILE A 298 2.11 -47.68 -16.69
N LYS A 299 3.18 -48.47 -16.80
CA LYS A 299 3.78 -49.18 -15.66
C LYS A 299 4.81 -48.36 -14.88
N THR A 300 5.22 -47.21 -15.40
CA THR A 300 6.27 -46.35 -14.83
C THR A 300 5.77 -44.95 -14.44
N GLY A 301 4.45 -44.75 -14.37
CA GLY A 301 3.79 -43.53 -13.92
C GLY A 301 2.86 -43.79 -12.75
#